data_AF-A0A1H3M051-F1
#
_entry.id   AF-A0A1H3M051-F1
#
_cell.length_a   1.000
_cell.length_b   1.000
_cell.length_c   1.000
_cell.angle_alpha   90.00
_cell.angle_beta   90.00
_cell.angle_gamma   90.00
#
_symmetry.space_group_name_H-M   'P 1'
#
loop_
_entity.id
_entity.type
_entity.pdbx_description
1 polymer ?
#
loop_
_entity_poly.entity_id
_entity_poly.type
_entity_poly.pdbx_seq_one_letter_code
_entity_poly.pdbx_strand_id
1 'polypeptide(L)'
;MAREARQYTNADLYGTDGRPRAVDIHQDEIYNCYFLAPMGSLSEQQPDRIRDAIRFNAESGEFTVTLYRPPSAEERGRGQSDPIRESIVVSQEDIRRNIGAMGGGVADNNRERNGPLWPTVIEAGFAELYGRDAQGQVNLSRGYRTIGDPRGGGGLADGMYALTGESGRSLQIRNPDAPPMRPTGPDHVKPSEPPPYRAPLQGAKLELDAVYAEVEQALATHRPVSMATQGRDVRDGLEESHAYMVVGVSRDAQTNEPRVTLRNPYGNNERADEGNQNIGAGWSASNPEITVDLDRLVREGSFAEFNIGPAPRAQMQQPGAPASEQGASTQSVQPEPSLPTPSPAETPAITDRAHSGHERFQQALAAIERSPNIPAGALLGERLQQAAANLAYASLAGAQRPQGGQNERLDRIDFAVFNNDRSGLIAGQGELGNPTAKLALLPATQDSATSLAQASQQIRSTLAQQPAQAHGGERTPPAPMQDDPAFKAPAR
;
A
#
# COMPACT_ATOMS: atom_id res chain seq x y z
N MET A 1 -39.79 23.35 -19.30
CA MET A 1 -38.44 23.35 -19.90
C MET A 1 -37.68 22.21 -19.28
N ALA A 2 -37.23 21.23 -20.08
CA ALA A 2 -36.39 20.14 -19.56
C ALA A 2 -35.05 20.76 -19.12
N ARG A 3 -34.66 20.53 -17.86
CA ARG A 3 -33.35 20.95 -17.35
C ARG A 3 -32.31 20.16 -18.13
N GLU A 4 -31.37 20.84 -18.79
CA GLU A 4 -30.25 20.16 -19.45
C GLU A 4 -29.54 19.24 -18.46
N ALA A 5 -29.21 18.03 -18.91
CA ALA A 5 -28.52 17.07 -18.07
C ALA A 5 -27.13 17.61 -17.74
N ARG A 6 -26.74 17.56 -16.46
CA ARG A 6 -25.40 17.95 -16.01
C ARG A 6 -24.34 17.24 -16.84
N GLN A 7 -23.34 18.00 -17.25
CA GLN A 7 -22.10 17.48 -17.83
C GLN A 7 -21.05 17.42 -16.73
N TYR A 8 -20.43 16.26 -16.57
CA TYR A 8 -19.35 16.04 -15.62
C TYR A 8 -18.00 16.24 -16.29
N THR A 9 -17.07 16.84 -15.56
CA THR A 9 -15.75 17.23 -16.05
C THR A 9 -14.67 16.77 -15.09
N ASN A 10 -13.40 17.02 -15.44
CA ASN A 10 -12.28 16.80 -14.54
C ASN A 10 -12.41 17.53 -13.19
N ALA A 11 -13.11 18.67 -13.15
CA ALA A 11 -13.31 19.44 -11.91
C ALA A 11 -14.26 18.73 -10.91
N ASP A 12 -15.03 17.75 -11.37
CA ASP A 12 -15.97 16.99 -10.55
C ASP A 12 -15.36 15.70 -9.97
N LEU A 13 -14.18 15.28 -10.44
CA LEU A 13 -13.60 13.97 -10.09
C LEU A 13 -13.28 13.83 -8.60
N TYR A 14 -12.67 14.87 -8.03
CA TYR A 14 -12.14 14.83 -6.67
C TYR A 14 -12.82 15.89 -5.82
N GLY A 15 -12.87 15.65 -4.50
CA GLY A 15 -13.42 16.60 -3.56
C GLY A 15 -12.63 17.91 -3.51
N THR A 16 -13.03 18.79 -2.60
CA THR A 16 -12.39 20.11 -2.45
C THR A 16 -10.91 20.05 -2.11
N ASP A 17 -10.44 18.93 -1.55
CA ASP A 17 -9.02 18.68 -1.26
C ASP A 17 -8.23 18.15 -2.48
N GLY A 18 -8.92 17.92 -3.60
CA GLY A 18 -8.34 17.43 -4.86
C GLY A 18 -7.81 16.00 -4.78
N ARG A 19 -8.24 15.21 -3.79
CA ARG A 19 -7.76 13.84 -3.57
C ARG A 19 -8.92 12.85 -3.50
N PRO A 20 -8.72 11.60 -3.97
CA PRO A 20 -9.66 10.54 -3.71
C PRO A 20 -9.56 10.14 -2.23
N ARG A 21 -10.71 9.96 -1.57
CA ARG A 21 -10.79 9.63 -0.14
C ARG A 21 -11.76 8.48 0.09
N ALA A 22 -11.53 7.69 1.13
CA ALA A 22 -12.46 6.62 1.52
C ALA A 22 -13.84 7.17 1.90
N VAL A 23 -13.91 8.42 2.35
CA VAL A 23 -15.20 9.10 2.63
C VAL A 23 -16.06 9.30 1.39
N ASP A 24 -15.48 9.28 0.20
CA ASP A 24 -16.19 9.46 -1.07
C ASP A 24 -16.98 8.20 -1.48
N ILE A 25 -16.74 7.07 -0.82
CA ILE A 25 -17.43 5.80 -1.03
C ILE A 25 -18.65 5.69 -0.12
N HIS A 26 -19.78 5.40 -0.76
CA HIS A 26 -21.07 5.12 -0.14
C HIS A 26 -21.80 4.12 -1.01
N GLN A 27 -21.72 2.85 -0.64
CA GLN A 27 -22.38 1.75 -1.33
C GLN A 27 -23.87 1.76 -1.03
N ASP A 28 -24.68 1.74 -2.08
CA ASP A 28 -26.14 1.70 -1.93
C ASP A 28 -26.72 0.33 -2.34
N GLU A 29 -27.14 0.13 -3.59
CA GLU A 29 -27.91 -1.07 -3.97
C GLU A 29 -27.10 -2.17 -4.66
N ILE A 30 -25.88 -1.87 -5.07
CA ILE A 30 -25.03 -2.80 -5.81
C ILE A 30 -24.18 -3.59 -4.81
N TYR A 31 -24.33 -4.92 -4.74
CA TYR A 31 -23.63 -5.81 -3.79
C TYR A 31 -22.14 -6.05 -4.12
N ASN A 32 -21.39 -5.01 -4.47
CA ASN A 32 -19.98 -5.07 -4.85
C ASN A 32 -19.03 -4.53 -3.76
N CYS A 33 -19.37 -4.74 -2.48
CA CYS A 33 -18.54 -4.33 -1.34
C CYS A 33 -17.10 -4.83 -1.46
N TYR A 34 -16.91 -6.04 -2.02
CA TYR A 34 -15.61 -6.65 -2.31
C TYR A 34 -14.72 -5.81 -3.24
N PHE A 35 -15.30 -4.92 -4.05
CA PHE A 35 -14.60 -3.99 -4.92
C PHE A 35 -14.44 -2.62 -4.25
N LEU A 36 -15.51 -2.11 -3.63
CA LEU A 36 -15.53 -0.78 -3.01
C LEU A 36 -14.63 -0.68 -1.77
N ALA A 37 -14.54 -1.72 -0.95
CA ALA A 37 -13.65 -1.72 0.22
C ALA A 37 -12.15 -1.65 -0.18
N PRO A 38 -11.63 -2.52 -1.06
CA PRO A 38 -10.28 -2.35 -1.62
C PRO A 38 -10.04 -0.99 -2.25
N MET A 39 -11.02 -0.47 -2.99
CA MET A 39 -10.95 0.84 -3.64
C MET A 39 -10.81 1.98 -2.62
N GLY A 40 -11.58 1.94 -1.54
CA GLY A 40 -11.49 2.91 -0.44
C GLY A 40 -10.17 2.85 0.29
N SER A 41 -9.71 1.65 0.67
CA SER A 41 -8.39 1.47 1.29
C SER A 41 -7.26 1.94 0.37
N LEU A 42 -7.37 1.71 -0.94
CA LEU A 42 -6.41 2.18 -1.93
C LEU A 42 -6.41 3.71 -2.05
N SER A 43 -7.57 4.36 -1.98
CA SER A 43 -7.69 5.82 -2.06
C SER A 43 -6.98 6.53 -0.91
N GLU A 44 -7.04 5.99 0.31
CA GLU A 44 -6.37 6.59 1.48
C GLU A 44 -4.86 6.28 1.50
N GLN A 45 -4.49 5.03 1.23
CA GLN A 45 -3.09 4.61 1.36
C GLN A 45 -2.25 4.96 0.13
N GLN A 46 -2.83 4.94 -1.07
CA GLN A 46 -2.12 5.16 -2.33
C GLN A 46 -2.99 5.97 -3.33
N PRO A 47 -3.37 7.22 -2.99
CA PRO A 47 -4.28 8.04 -3.81
C PRO A 47 -3.78 8.30 -5.23
N ASP A 48 -2.46 8.22 -5.47
CA ASP A 48 -1.87 8.34 -6.82
C ASP A 48 -2.30 7.20 -7.75
N ARG A 49 -2.56 5.99 -7.24
CA ARG A 49 -3.03 4.86 -8.07
C ARG A 49 -4.44 5.12 -8.62
N ILE A 50 -5.33 5.68 -7.79
CA ILE A 50 -6.67 6.10 -8.23
C ILE A 50 -6.58 7.24 -9.24
N ARG A 51 -5.74 8.26 -8.96
CA ARG A 51 -5.57 9.40 -9.87
C ARG A 51 -5.01 9.01 -11.23
N ASP A 52 -4.01 8.14 -11.26
CA ASP A 52 -3.41 7.66 -12.52
C ASP A 52 -4.36 6.74 -13.31
N ALA A 53 -5.32 6.11 -12.64
CA ALA A 53 -6.28 5.24 -13.29
C ALA A 53 -7.33 6.02 -14.09
N ILE A 54 -7.60 7.28 -13.78
CA ILE A 54 -8.65 8.09 -14.42
C ILE A 54 -8.04 9.20 -15.27
N ARG A 55 -8.49 9.32 -16.51
CA ARG A 55 -8.18 10.45 -17.40
C ARG A 55 -9.46 11.08 -17.94
N PHE A 56 -9.51 12.40 -18.06
CA PHE A 56 -10.63 13.11 -18.68
C PHE A 56 -10.21 13.63 -20.06
N ASN A 57 -11.05 13.41 -21.07
CA ASN A 57 -10.90 13.99 -22.40
C ASN A 57 -11.86 15.19 -22.54
N ALA A 58 -11.32 16.40 -22.62
CA ALA A 58 -12.11 17.62 -22.72
C ALA A 58 -12.81 17.79 -24.09
N GLU A 59 -12.32 17.14 -25.15
CA GLU A 59 -12.91 17.22 -26.49
C GLU A 59 -14.17 16.36 -26.61
N SER A 60 -14.11 15.11 -26.11
CA SER A 60 -15.27 14.22 -26.11
C SER A 60 -16.17 14.39 -24.89
N GLY A 61 -15.64 14.98 -23.80
CA GLY A 61 -16.31 15.05 -22.51
C GLY A 61 -16.38 13.70 -21.81
N GLU A 62 -15.55 12.73 -22.18
CA GLU A 62 -15.56 11.37 -21.62
C GLU A 62 -14.40 11.14 -20.67
N PHE A 63 -14.55 10.12 -19.82
CA PHE A 63 -13.48 9.65 -18.97
C PHE A 63 -12.88 8.37 -19.54
N THR A 64 -11.63 8.08 -19.19
CA THR A 64 -11.00 6.80 -19.44
C THR A 64 -10.53 6.25 -18.11
N VAL A 65 -10.92 5.02 -17.81
CA VAL A 65 -10.53 4.29 -16.60
C VAL A 65 -9.62 3.14 -16.98
N THR A 66 -8.50 3.02 -16.27
CA THR A 66 -7.64 1.83 -16.33
C THR A 66 -8.07 0.84 -15.27
N LEU A 67 -8.41 -0.39 -15.69
CA LEU A 67 -8.65 -1.53 -14.79
C LEU A 67 -7.88 -2.75 -15.29
N TYR A 68 -7.89 -3.81 -14.50
CA TYR A 68 -7.18 -5.05 -14.82
C TYR A 68 -8.13 -6.24 -14.76
N ARG A 69 -7.92 -7.23 -15.62
CA ARG A 69 -8.62 -8.51 -15.58
C ARG A 69 -7.63 -9.67 -15.70
N PRO A 70 -7.96 -10.86 -15.15
CA PRO A 70 -7.17 -12.04 -15.42
C PRO A 70 -7.22 -12.39 -16.91
N PRO A 71 -6.17 -13.03 -17.46
CA PRO A 71 -6.25 -13.62 -18.79
C PRO A 71 -7.38 -14.66 -18.86
N SER A 72 -8.15 -14.61 -19.95
CA SER A 72 -9.17 -15.59 -20.30
C SER A 72 -8.58 -16.99 -20.47
N ALA A 73 -9.44 -18.02 -20.55
CA ALA A 73 -8.98 -19.39 -20.78
C ALA A 73 -8.18 -19.54 -22.09
N GLU A 74 -8.59 -18.82 -23.14
CA GLU A 74 -7.89 -18.82 -24.43
C GLU A 74 -6.54 -18.11 -24.33
N GLU A 75 -6.50 -16.93 -23.71
CA GLU A 75 -5.28 -16.15 -23.46
C GLU A 75 -4.27 -16.96 -22.63
N ARG A 76 -4.74 -17.65 -21.56
CA ARG A 76 -3.92 -18.58 -20.78
C ARG A 76 -3.43 -19.77 -21.60
N GLY A 77 -4.28 -20.31 -22.48
CA GLY A 77 -3.91 -21.38 -23.42
C GLY A 77 -2.78 -20.97 -24.38
N ARG A 78 -2.61 -19.67 -24.61
CA ARG A 78 -1.50 -19.07 -25.39
C ARG A 78 -0.30 -18.68 -24.53
N GLY A 79 -0.30 -19.01 -23.24
CA GLY A 79 0.79 -18.73 -22.30
C GLY A 79 0.73 -17.36 -21.63
N GLN A 80 -0.36 -16.59 -21.75
CA GLN A 80 -0.50 -15.34 -21.00
C GLN A 80 -0.82 -15.64 -19.53
N SER A 81 0.09 -15.22 -18.64
CA SER A 81 -0.06 -15.30 -17.18
C SER A 81 -0.24 -13.94 -16.53
N ASP A 82 0.17 -12.87 -17.20
CA ASP A 82 0.20 -11.52 -16.63
C ASP A 82 -1.18 -10.86 -16.66
N PRO A 83 -1.46 -9.93 -15.74
CA PRO A 83 -2.69 -9.15 -15.76
C PRO A 83 -2.93 -8.42 -17.08
N ILE A 84 -4.15 -8.51 -17.60
CA ILE A 84 -4.56 -7.75 -18.78
C ILE A 84 -5.02 -6.37 -18.32
N ARG A 85 -4.25 -5.34 -18.69
CA ARG A 85 -4.58 -3.93 -18.46
C ARG A 85 -5.59 -3.46 -19.51
N GLU A 86 -6.76 -3.05 -19.06
CA GLU A 86 -7.87 -2.58 -19.89
C GLU A 86 -8.03 -1.07 -19.77
N SER A 87 -8.29 -0.41 -20.90
CA SER A 87 -8.55 1.02 -20.97
C SER A 87 -10.00 1.23 -21.41
N ILE A 88 -10.84 1.68 -20.49
CA ILE A 88 -12.29 1.66 -20.61
C ILE A 88 -12.79 3.10 -20.73
N VAL A 89 -13.53 3.41 -21.80
CA VAL A 89 -14.11 4.74 -22.00
C VAL A 89 -15.43 4.81 -21.25
N VAL A 90 -15.51 5.69 -20.25
CA VAL A 90 -16.71 5.92 -19.46
C VAL A 90 -17.35 7.22 -19.94
N SER A 91 -18.49 7.08 -20.60
CA SER A 91 -19.26 8.20 -21.12
C SER A 91 -20.07 8.91 -20.03
N GLN A 92 -20.59 10.09 -20.37
CA GLN A 92 -21.51 10.83 -19.52
C GLN A 92 -22.80 10.04 -19.21
N GLU A 93 -23.25 9.21 -20.14
CA GLU A 93 -24.41 8.34 -19.94
C GLU A 93 -24.11 7.20 -18.98
N ASP A 94 -22.90 6.64 -19.01
CA ASP A 94 -22.48 5.56 -18.11
C ASP A 94 -22.44 6.04 -16.66
N ILE A 95 -21.95 7.27 -16.44
CA ILE A 95 -21.98 7.95 -15.13
C ILE A 95 -23.42 8.15 -14.66
N ARG A 96 -24.32 8.64 -15.53
CA ARG A 96 -25.73 8.84 -15.17
C ARG A 96 -26.43 7.53 -14.86
N ARG A 97 -26.08 6.45 -15.54
CA ARG A 97 -26.58 5.10 -15.28
C ARG A 97 -26.07 4.55 -13.97
N ASN A 98 -24.80 4.77 -13.63
CA ASN A 98 -24.25 4.43 -12.32
C ASN A 98 -25.04 5.10 -11.20
N ILE A 99 -25.17 6.43 -11.27
CA ILE A 99 -25.95 7.23 -10.32
C ILE A 99 -27.42 6.78 -10.28
N GLY A 100 -28.01 6.47 -11.43
CA GLY A 100 -29.39 5.99 -11.52
C GLY A 100 -29.59 4.59 -10.94
N ALA A 101 -28.52 3.79 -10.85
CA ALA A 101 -28.51 2.47 -10.24
C ALA A 101 -28.11 2.50 -8.75
N MET A 102 -27.91 3.69 -8.16
CA MET A 102 -27.44 3.88 -6.78
C MET A 102 -26.13 3.14 -6.52
N GLY A 103 -25.07 3.70 -7.11
CA GLY A 103 -23.75 3.11 -7.15
C GLY A 103 -22.96 3.27 -5.85
N GLY A 104 -21.65 3.10 -5.94
CA GLY A 104 -20.74 3.06 -4.79
C GLY A 104 -20.18 4.40 -4.33
N GLY A 105 -20.65 5.53 -4.84
CA GLY A 105 -20.04 6.85 -4.62
C GLY A 105 -21.04 7.91 -4.16
N VAL A 106 -20.61 8.84 -3.30
CA VAL A 106 -21.49 9.87 -2.69
C VAL A 106 -22.16 10.84 -3.68
N ALA A 107 -21.81 10.81 -4.97
CA ALA A 107 -22.35 11.70 -5.99
C ALA A 107 -23.84 11.46 -6.30
N ASP A 108 -24.40 10.30 -5.98
CA ASP A 108 -25.83 10.01 -6.09
C ASP A 108 -26.63 10.32 -4.82
N ASN A 109 -25.94 10.46 -3.69
CA ASN A 109 -26.49 10.62 -2.35
C ASN A 109 -26.96 12.04 -1.99
N ASN A 110 -26.98 12.95 -2.98
CA ASN A 110 -27.58 14.27 -2.79
C ASN A 110 -28.34 14.78 -4.02
N ARG A 111 -29.35 15.63 -3.79
CA ARG A 111 -30.26 16.14 -4.84
C ARG A 111 -29.54 16.88 -5.97
N GLU A 112 -28.39 17.47 -5.66
CA GLU A 112 -27.60 18.24 -6.63
C GLU A 112 -26.61 17.37 -7.41
N ARG A 113 -26.46 16.10 -6.99
CA ARG A 113 -25.46 15.15 -7.45
C ARG A 113 -24.03 15.70 -7.36
N ASN A 114 -23.80 16.51 -6.33
CA ASN A 114 -22.58 17.25 -6.05
C ASN A 114 -21.75 16.45 -5.04
N GLY A 115 -20.88 15.57 -5.53
CA GLY A 115 -19.92 14.82 -4.73
C GLY A 115 -18.74 14.39 -5.60
N PRO A 116 -17.61 13.97 -5.01
CA PRO A 116 -16.47 13.47 -5.77
C PRO A 116 -16.89 12.30 -6.67
N LEU A 117 -16.65 12.45 -7.97
CA LEU A 117 -17.17 11.55 -8.99
C LEU A 117 -16.28 10.31 -9.23
N TRP A 118 -15.05 10.30 -8.71
CA TRP A 118 -14.09 9.23 -8.98
C TRP A 118 -14.60 7.82 -8.65
N PRO A 119 -15.39 7.55 -7.57
CA PRO A 119 -15.89 6.19 -7.31
C PRO A 119 -16.90 5.77 -8.38
N THR A 120 -17.83 6.68 -8.73
CA THR A 120 -18.84 6.51 -9.79
C THR A 120 -18.19 6.21 -11.14
N VAL A 121 -17.13 6.94 -11.50
CA VAL A 121 -16.40 6.73 -12.77
C VAL A 121 -15.71 5.37 -12.78
N ILE A 122 -15.02 4.99 -11.71
CA ILE A 122 -14.34 3.70 -11.62
C ILE A 122 -15.32 2.54 -11.62
N GLU A 123 -16.41 2.61 -10.85
CA GLU A 123 -17.42 1.57 -10.78
C GLU A 123 -18.18 1.39 -12.10
N ALA A 124 -18.47 2.49 -12.82
CA ALA A 124 -19.02 2.40 -14.18
C ALA A 124 -18.07 1.69 -15.13
N GLY A 125 -16.76 2.00 -15.06
CA GLY A 125 -15.73 1.28 -15.82
C GLY A 125 -15.67 -0.21 -15.46
N PHE A 126 -15.81 -0.55 -14.18
CA PHE A 126 -15.81 -1.94 -13.71
C PHE A 126 -17.06 -2.71 -14.18
N ALA A 127 -18.22 -2.07 -14.14
CA ALA A 127 -19.44 -2.63 -14.73
C ALA A 127 -19.32 -2.81 -16.24
N GLU A 128 -18.70 -1.87 -16.95
CA GLU A 128 -18.46 -1.99 -18.39
C GLU A 128 -17.52 -3.15 -18.72
N LEU A 129 -16.39 -3.27 -18.01
CA LEU A 129 -15.42 -4.36 -18.18
C LEU A 129 -16.11 -5.73 -18.18
N TYR A 130 -17.16 -5.86 -17.37
CA TYR A 130 -17.89 -7.10 -17.12
C TYR A 130 -19.28 -7.17 -17.77
N GLY A 131 -19.69 -6.07 -18.41
CA GLY A 131 -20.82 -5.99 -19.30
C GLY A 131 -20.47 -6.30 -20.76
N ARG A 132 -19.18 -6.41 -21.10
CA ARG A 132 -18.71 -6.76 -22.45
C ARG A 132 -19.02 -8.22 -22.79
N ASP A 133 -19.54 -8.45 -24.00
CA ASP A 133 -19.64 -9.78 -24.59
C ASP A 133 -18.37 -10.18 -25.37
N ALA A 134 -18.39 -11.37 -25.97
CA ALA A 134 -17.26 -11.89 -26.74
C ALA A 134 -16.96 -11.07 -28.02
N GLN A 135 -17.89 -10.22 -28.44
CA GLN A 135 -17.76 -9.30 -29.58
C GLN A 135 -17.36 -7.89 -29.12
N GLY A 136 -17.15 -7.68 -27.82
CA GLY A 136 -16.75 -6.40 -27.22
C GLY A 136 -17.90 -5.41 -27.02
N GLN A 137 -19.15 -5.80 -27.29
CA GLN A 137 -20.32 -4.94 -27.11
C GLN A 137 -20.64 -4.80 -25.63
N VAL A 138 -20.85 -3.56 -25.17
CA VAL A 138 -21.06 -3.23 -23.75
C VAL A 138 -22.55 -3.26 -23.42
N ASN A 139 -22.91 -4.02 -22.38
CA ASN A 139 -24.21 -3.93 -21.73
C ASN A 139 -24.03 -3.60 -20.24
N LEU A 140 -24.14 -2.32 -19.89
CA LEU A 140 -23.98 -1.87 -18.50
C LEU A 140 -24.98 -2.48 -17.52
N SER A 141 -26.25 -2.65 -17.91
CA SER A 141 -27.24 -3.27 -17.02
C SER A 141 -26.88 -4.73 -16.70
N ARG A 142 -26.30 -5.45 -17.67
CA ARG A 142 -25.69 -6.76 -17.41
C ARG A 142 -24.48 -6.62 -16.51
N GLY A 143 -23.58 -5.67 -16.78
CA GLY A 143 -22.42 -5.37 -15.96
C GLY A 143 -22.75 -5.18 -14.48
N TYR A 144 -23.70 -4.29 -14.15
CA TYR A 144 -24.14 -4.06 -12.78
C TYR A 144 -24.74 -5.28 -12.10
N ARG A 145 -25.56 -6.07 -12.82
CA ARG A 145 -26.07 -7.35 -12.31
C ARG A 145 -24.94 -8.35 -12.05
N THR A 146 -23.91 -8.35 -12.88
CA THR A 146 -22.76 -9.24 -12.74
C THR A 146 -21.92 -8.88 -11.53
N ILE A 147 -21.57 -7.60 -11.34
CA ILE A 147 -20.72 -7.17 -10.22
C ILE A 147 -21.47 -7.11 -8.89
N GLY A 148 -22.79 -6.92 -8.93
CA GLY A 148 -23.66 -6.92 -7.76
C GLY A 148 -24.43 -8.23 -7.58
N ASP A 149 -24.01 -9.34 -8.18
CA ASP A 149 -24.70 -10.63 -8.03
C ASP A 149 -24.59 -11.12 -6.58
N PRO A 150 -25.69 -11.21 -5.81
CA PRO A 150 -25.65 -11.64 -4.42
C PRO A 150 -25.20 -13.10 -4.25
N ARG A 151 -25.18 -13.90 -5.32
CA ARG A 151 -24.74 -15.31 -5.33
C ARG A 151 -23.42 -15.54 -6.06
N GLY A 152 -22.92 -14.51 -6.75
CA GLY A 152 -21.78 -14.60 -7.67
C GLY A 152 -20.75 -13.49 -7.50
N GLY A 153 -20.86 -12.69 -6.44
CA GLY A 153 -19.93 -11.62 -6.11
C GLY A 153 -18.48 -12.07 -5.95
N GLY A 154 -17.55 -11.12 -5.99
CA GLY A 154 -16.12 -11.37 -5.89
C GLY A 154 -15.61 -11.41 -4.45
N GLY A 155 -14.33 -11.75 -4.30
CA GLY A 155 -13.57 -11.60 -3.06
C GLY A 155 -12.72 -10.32 -3.05
N LEU A 156 -12.15 -9.98 -1.89
CA LEU A 156 -11.29 -8.80 -1.72
C LEU A 156 -10.13 -8.77 -2.73
N ALA A 157 -9.52 -9.94 -2.98
CA ALA A 157 -8.43 -10.10 -3.92
C ALA A 157 -8.84 -9.77 -5.37
N ASP A 158 -10.10 -10.04 -5.75
CA ASP A 158 -10.62 -9.71 -7.08
C ASP A 158 -10.75 -8.20 -7.24
N GLY A 159 -11.24 -7.51 -6.20
CA GLY A 159 -11.33 -6.06 -6.19
C GLY A 159 -9.95 -5.39 -6.23
N MET A 160 -9.01 -5.85 -5.39
CA MET A 160 -7.63 -5.34 -5.39
C MET A 160 -6.94 -5.56 -6.73
N TYR A 161 -7.13 -6.74 -7.32
CA TYR A 161 -6.58 -7.09 -8.62
C TYR A 161 -7.15 -6.18 -9.71
N ALA A 162 -8.47 -5.96 -9.74
CA ALA A 162 -9.10 -5.11 -10.75
C ALA A 162 -8.55 -3.68 -10.75
N LEU A 163 -8.18 -3.17 -9.59
CA LEU A 163 -7.64 -1.81 -9.42
C LEU A 163 -6.15 -1.70 -9.72
N THR A 164 -5.37 -2.77 -9.49
CA THR A 164 -3.90 -2.67 -9.44
C THR A 164 -3.16 -3.64 -10.36
N GLY A 165 -3.82 -4.68 -10.85
CA GLY A 165 -3.21 -5.85 -11.48
C GLY A 165 -2.59 -6.82 -10.47
N GLU A 166 -2.62 -6.51 -9.17
CA GLU A 166 -2.03 -7.31 -8.11
C GLU A 166 -3.15 -7.77 -7.16
N SER A 167 -3.27 -9.07 -6.90
CA SER A 167 -4.34 -9.62 -6.05
C SER A 167 -4.16 -9.34 -4.57
N GLY A 168 -3.01 -8.80 -4.19
CA GLY A 168 -2.59 -8.68 -2.79
C GLY A 168 -2.33 -10.05 -2.16
N ARG A 169 -2.18 -10.03 -0.83
CA ARG A 169 -1.99 -11.22 -0.01
C ARG A 169 -3.17 -11.37 0.95
N SER A 170 -3.90 -12.48 0.83
CA SER A 170 -4.99 -12.81 1.75
C SER A 170 -4.45 -13.50 3.00
N LEU A 171 -4.80 -13.00 4.17
CA LEU A 171 -4.40 -13.54 5.47
C LEU A 171 -5.62 -14.05 6.22
N GLN A 172 -5.57 -15.33 6.59
CA GLN A 172 -6.54 -15.95 7.49
C GLN A 172 -5.90 -16.20 8.84
N ILE A 173 -6.71 -16.13 9.89
CA ILE A 173 -6.26 -16.40 11.25
C ILE A 173 -6.48 -17.89 11.54
N ARG A 174 -5.44 -18.54 12.05
CA ARG A 174 -5.49 -19.90 12.55
C ARG A 174 -6.06 -19.86 13.96
N ASN A 175 -7.25 -20.43 14.10
CA ASN A 175 -7.83 -20.72 15.40
C ASN A 175 -8.53 -22.08 15.29
N PRO A 176 -8.08 -23.11 16.03
CA PRO A 176 -8.66 -24.45 15.97
C PRO A 176 -10.06 -24.51 16.59
N ASP A 177 -10.38 -23.57 17.49
CA ASP A 177 -11.67 -23.47 18.17
C ASP A 177 -12.63 -22.53 17.45
N ALA A 178 -12.13 -21.76 16.47
CA ALA A 178 -12.98 -20.94 15.63
C ALA A 178 -13.94 -21.83 14.84
N PRO A 179 -15.22 -21.43 14.73
CA PRO A 179 -16.16 -22.16 13.91
C PRO A 179 -15.66 -22.27 12.46
N PRO A 180 -15.99 -23.37 11.75
CA PRO A 180 -15.57 -23.52 10.37
C PRO A 180 -16.10 -22.34 9.54
N MET A 181 -15.23 -21.80 8.70
CA MET A 181 -15.61 -20.74 7.77
C MET A 181 -16.82 -21.21 6.97
N ARG A 182 -17.90 -20.44 7.03
CA ARG A 182 -18.97 -20.57 6.04
C ARG A 182 -18.50 -19.82 4.80
N PRO A 183 -18.46 -20.46 3.62
CA PRO A 183 -18.19 -19.76 2.37
C PRO A 183 -19.06 -18.50 2.34
N THR A 184 -18.43 -17.35 2.12
CA THR A 184 -19.10 -16.05 2.05
C THR A 184 -19.95 -16.02 0.79
N GLY A 185 -21.26 -16.09 0.96
CA GLY A 185 -22.26 -16.14 -0.09
C GLY A 185 -23.40 -17.11 0.24
N PRO A 186 -24.67 -16.78 -0.05
CA PRO A 186 -25.79 -17.68 0.16
C PRO A 186 -25.58 -18.97 -0.66
N ASP A 187 -25.53 -20.10 0.04
CA ASP A 187 -25.71 -21.48 -0.41
C ASP A 187 -25.48 -21.80 -1.90
N HIS A 188 -24.46 -22.62 -2.14
CA HIS A 188 -24.43 -23.58 -3.24
C HIS A 188 -24.57 -23.02 -4.66
N VAL A 189 -23.50 -22.47 -5.21
CA VAL A 189 -23.28 -22.57 -6.67
C VAL A 189 -21.89 -23.12 -6.90
N LYS A 190 -21.83 -24.31 -7.50
CA LYS A 190 -20.63 -24.82 -8.15
C LYS A 190 -20.28 -23.78 -9.22
N PRO A 191 -19.23 -22.95 -9.04
CA PRO A 191 -18.95 -21.89 -9.98
C PRO A 191 -18.77 -22.53 -11.35
N SER A 192 -19.41 -21.98 -12.38
CA SER A 192 -19.02 -22.30 -13.75
C SER A 192 -17.58 -21.82 -13.90
N GLU A 193 -16.63 -22.73 -13.71
CA GLU A 193 -15.23 -22.35 -13.69
C GLU A 193 -14.74 -21.98 -15.10
N PRO A 194 -13.92 -20.92 -15.19
CA PRO A 194 -13.69 -19.92 -14.14
C PRO A 194 -14.87 -18.94 -14.11
N PRO A 195 -15.36 -18.51 -12.92
CA PRO A 195 -16.06 -17.24 -12.89
C PRO A 195 -15.09 -16.18 -13.45
N PRO A 196 -15.55 -15.25 -14.28
CA PRO A 196 -14.68 -14.46 -15.16
C PRO A 196 -13.64 -13.56 -14.46
N TYR A 197 -13.60 -13.50 -13.12
CA TYR A 197 -12.90 -12.48 -12.33
C TYR A 197 -11.93 -13.00 -11.26
N ARG A 198 -11.72 -14.31 -11.13
CA ARG A 198 -10.86 -14.84 -10.05
C ARG A 198 -9.42 -14.43 -10.23
N ALA A 199 -8.94 -13.55 -9.37
CA ALA A 199 -7.54 -13.22 -9.28
C ALA A 199 -6.74 -14.42 -8.73
N PRO A 200 -5.45 -14.57 -9.07
CA PRO A 200 -4.60 -15.56 -8.41
C PRO A 200 -4.54 -15.32 -6.90
N LEU A 201 -5.02 -16.27 -6.10
CA LEU A 201 -5.02 -16.15 -4.65
C LEU A 201 -3.63 -16.44 -4.07
N GLN A 202 -3.06 -15.46 -3.37
CA GLN A 202 -1.86 -15.64 -2.54
C GLN A 202 -2.28 -15.60 -1.07
N GLY A 203 -2.58 -16.78 -0.52
CA GLY A 203 -3.11 -16.92 0.84
C GLY A 203 -2.08 -17.41 1.86
N ALA A 204 -2.20 -16.96 3.11
CA ALA A 204 -1.52 -17.58 4.24
C ALA A 204 -2.47 -17.72 5.45
N LYS A 205 -2.31 -18.80 6.23
CA LYS A 205 -3.03 -19.01 7.48
C LYS A 205 -2.06 -18.98 8.66
N LEU A 206 -2.12 -17.91 9.44
CA LEU A 206 -1.16 -17.54 10.48
C LEU A 206 -1.85 -17.37 11.84
N GLU A 207 -1.08 -17.37 12.93
CA GLU A 207 -1.62 -17.07 14.26
C GLU A 207 -2.10 -15.61 14.36
N LEU A 208 -3.03 -15.34 15.28
CA LEU A 208 -3.67 -14.03 15.48
C LEU A 208 -2.67 -12.88 15.57
N ASP A 209 -1.66 -12.99 16.43
CA ASP A 209 -0.65 -11.94 16.62
C ASP A 209 0.22 -11.72 15.38
N ALA A 210 0.50 -12.77 14.61
CA ALA A 210 1.25 -12.66 13.36
C ALA A 210 0.43 -11.92 12.29
N VAL A 211 -0.88 -12.22 12.18
CA VAL A 211 -1.77 -11.47 11.29
C VAL A 211 -1.88 -10.02 11.72
N TYR A 212 -2.07 -9.75 13.01
CA TYR A 212 -2.11 -8.38 13.54
C TYR A 212 -0.84 -7.60 13.16
N ALA A 213 0.34 -8.17 13.41
CA ALA A 213 1.61 -7.54 13.08
C ALA A 213 1.80 -7.30 11.58
N GLU A 214 1.36 -8.22 10.72
CA GLU A 214 1.40 -8.03 9.26
C GLU A 214 0.47 -6.90 8.81
N VAL A 215 -0.74 -6.78 9.39
CA VAL A 215 -1.68 -5.69 9.09
C VAL A 215 -1.15 -4.34 9.59
N GLU A 216 -0.62 -4.30 10.81
CA GLU A 216 0.00 -3.10 11.40
C GLU A 216 1.15 -2.59 10.52
N GLN A 217 2.05 -3.49 10.12
CA GLN A 217 3.17 -3.17 9.23
C GLN A 217 2.70 -2.72 7.85
N ALA A 218 1.65 -3.35 7.30
CA ALA A 218 1.08 -2.97 6.02
C ALA A 218 0.54 -1.54 6.03
N LEU A 219 -0.27 -1.19 7.04
CA LEU A 219 -0.79 0.16 7.21
C LEU A 219 0.35 1.17 7.42
N ALA A 220 1.34 0.84 8.24
CA ALA A 220 2.52 1.68 8.48
C ALA A 220 3.38 1.91 7.23
N THR A 221 3.28 1.04 6.22
CA THR A 221 4.00 1.13 4.93
C THR A 221 3.08 1.53 3.78
N HIS A 222 1.94 2.14 4.09
CA HIS A 222 0.98 2.64 3.10
C HIS A 222 0.49 1.58 2.11
N ARG A 223 0.35 0.34 2.58
CA ARG A 223 -0.32 -0.73 1.83
C ARG A 223 -1.81 -0.70 2.18
N PRO A 224 -2.72 -0.73 1.19
CA PRO A 224 -4.15 -0.80 1.46
C PRO A 224 -4.50 -2.15 2.09
N VAL A 225 -5.31 -2.11 3.14
CA VAL A 225 -5.81 -3.32 3.81
C VAL A 225 -7.33 -3.30 3.80
N SER A 226 -7.94 -4.42 3.44
CA SER A 226 -9.38 -4.65 3.54
C SER A 226 -9.64 -5.91 4.38
N MET A 227 -10.82 -6.01 4.98
CA MET A 227 -11.25 -7.15 5.77
C MET A 227 -12.59 -7.66 5.24
N ALA A 228 -12.79 -8.98 5.26
CA ALA A 228 -14.09 -9.59 4.96
C ALA A 228 -14.65 -10.27 6.22
N THR A 229 -15.96 -10.15 6.40
CA THR A 229 -16.74 -10.93 7.35
C THR A 229 -17.35 -12.16 6.66
N GLN A 230 -17.72 -13.17 7.44
CA GLN A 230 -18.40 -14.38 6.94
C GLN A 230 -19.91 -14.28 7.11
N GLY A 231 -20.69 -15.31 6.76
CA GLY A 231 -22.16 -15.26 6.76
C GLY A 231 -22.80 -15.78 8.06
N ARG A 232 -22.34 -15.34 9.22
CA ARG A 232 -22.81 -15.86 10.52
C ARG A 232 -23.22 -14.72 11.43
N ASP A 233 -24.52 -14.61 11.68
CA ASP A 233 -25.06 -13.72 12.73
C ASP A 233 -24.43 -14.03 14.10
N VAL A 234 -23.45 -13.22 14.50
CA VAL A 234 -22.73 -13.32 15.79
C VAL A 234 -23.00 -12.11 16.68
N ARG A 235 -23.73 -11.12 16.17
CA ARG A 235 -24.06 -9.86 16.85
C ARG A 235 -22.84 -9.07 17.26
N ASP A 236 -21.79 -9.08 16.45
CA ASP A 236 -20.58 -8.30 16.69
C ASP A 236 -20.70 -6.88 16.16
N GLY A 237 -21.83 -6.55 15.53
CA GLY A 237 -22.20 -5.22 15.01
C GLY A 237 -21.56 -4.88 13.67
N LEU A 238 -20.98 -5.89 13.00
CA LEU A 238 -20.63 -5.86 11.59
C LEU A 238 -21.77 -6.43 10.74
N GLU A 239 -21.72 -6.12 9.46
CA GLU A 239 -22.54 -6.72 8.42
C GLU A 239 -21.91 -8.04 8.02
N GLU A 240 -22.73 -9.08 7.88
CA GLU A 240 -22.28 -10.42 7.51
C GLU A 240 -22.09 -10.55 5.99
N SER A 241 -21.13 -11.39 5.58
CA SER A 241 -20.73 -11.60 4.18
C SER A 241 -20.38 -10.29 3.48
N HIS A 242 -19.69 -9.40 4.20
CA HIS A 242 -19.41 -8.04 3.78
C HIS A 242 -17.93 -7.72 3.79
N ALA A 243 -17.54 -6.67 3.06
CA ALA A 243 -16.18 -6.21 2.98
C ALA A 243 -16.03 -4.83 3.62
N TYR A 244 -14.93 -4.63 4.33
CA TYR A 244 -14.60 -3.42 5.07
C TYR A 244 -13.24 -2.88 4.67
N MET A 245 -13.10 -1.56 4.72
CA MET A 245 -11.79 -0.91 4.68
C MET A 245 -11.16 -1.03 6.06
N VAL A 246 -9.89 -1.44 6.16
CA VAL A 246 -9.17 -1.37 7.43
C VAL A 246 -8.46 -0.02 7.49
N VAL A 247 -8.90 0.84 8.40
CA VAL A 247 -8.35 2.20 8.56
C VAL A 247 -7.30 2.28 9.66
N GLY A 248 -7.28 1.31 10.58
CA GLY A 248 -6.32 1.27 11.66
C GLY A 248 -6.33 -0.05 12.43
N VAL A 249 -5.27 -0.29 13.18
CA VAL A 249 -5.19 -1.34 14.21
C VAL A 249 -4.63 -0.75 15.50
N SER A 250 -5.01 -1.32 16.62
CA SER A 250 -4.51 -0.91 17.93
C SER A 250 -4.56 -2.10 18.88
N ARG A 251 -3.96 -1.95 20.07
CA ARG A 251 -4.19 -2.87 21.18
C ARG A 251 -4.90 -2.14 22.30
N ASP A 252 -5.81 -2.81 22.98
CA ASP A 252 -6.38 -2.28 24.21
C ASP A 252 -5.27 -2.03 25.24
N ALA A 253 -5.25 -0.85 25.85
CA ALA A 253 -4.17 -0.47 26.76
C ALA A 253 -4.17 -1.25 28.08
N GLN A 254 -5.28 -1.87 28.47
CA GLN A 254 -5.44 -2.62 29.70
C GLN A 254 -5.27 -4.13 29.47
N THR A 255 -5.90 -4.67 28.43
CA THR A 255 -5.92 -6.12 28.15
C THR A 255 -4.86 -6.54 27.14
N ASN A 256 -4.25 -5.60 26.41
CA ASN A 256 -3.35 -5.84 25.28
C ASN A 256 -3.99 -6.64 24.12
N GLU A 257 -5.33 -6.73 24.10
CA GLU A 257 -6.08 -7.43 23.07
C GLU A 257 -6.03 -6.67 21.73
N PRO A 258 -5.82 -7.37 20.60
CA PRO A 258 -5.76 -6.75 19.29
C PRO A 258 -7.14 -6.24 18.86
N ARG A 259 -7.18 -4.98 18.42
CA ARG A 259 -8.34 -4.30 17.86
C ARG A 259 -8.10 -3.85 16.44
N VAL A 260 -9.16 -3.87 15.63
CA VAL A 260 -9.16 -3.35 14.27
C VAL A 260 -10.21 -2.26 14.15
N THR A 261 -9.85 -1.15 13.50
CA THR A 261 -10.78 -0.09 13.13
C THR A 261 -11.10 -0.22 11.65
N LEU A 262 -12.39 -0.36 11.38
CA LEU A 262 -12.95 -0.67 10.08
C LEU A 262 -13.81 0.51 9.63
N ARG A 263 -13.86 0.76 8.33
CA ARG A 263 -14.83 1.65 7.71
C ARG A 263 -15.75 0.84 6.79
N ASN A 264 -17.06 0.92 7.04
CA ASN A 264 -18.08 0.26 6.24
C ASN A 264 -18.26 0.96 4.88
N PRO A 265 -18.14 0.28 3.72
CA PRO A 265 -18.35 0.89 2.43
C PRO A 265 -19.77 1.42 2.22
N TYR A 266 -20.78 1.00 3.00
CA TYR A 266 -22.11 1.62 3.00
C TYR A 266 -22.11 3.10 3.43
N GLY A 267 -20.99 3.64 3.95
CA GLY A 267 -20.94 5.03 4.41
C GLY A 267 -21.62 5.29 5.75
N ASN A 268 -22.25 4.26 6.32
CA ASN A 268 -22.85 4.22 7.63
C ASN A 268 -22.87 2.76 8.13
N ASN A 269 -23.43 2.54 9.32
CA ASN A 269 -23.63 1.21 9.91
C ASN A 269 -25.10 0.92 10.23
N GLU A 270 -26.04 1.61 9.57
CA GLU A 270 -27.47 1.38 9.76
C GLU A 270 -27.90 -0.02 9.29
N ARG A 271 -27.26 -0.53 8.23
CA ARG A 271 -27.54 -1.86 7.67
C ARG A 271 -26.93 -3.01 8.46
N ALA A 272 -25.95 -2.75 9.32
CA ALA A 272 -25.42 -3.75 10.23
C ALA A 272 -26.50 -4.04 11.29
N ASP A 273 -27.49 -4.84 10.91
CA ASP A 273 -28.69 -5.22 11.69
C ASP A 273 -28.33 -5.93 13.01
N GLU A 274 -27.06 -6.28 13.19
CA GLU A 274 -26.47 -6.83 14.40
C GLU A 274 -26.41 -5.82 15.57
N GLY A 275 -26.38 -4.51 15.27
CA GLY A 275 -26.50 -3.43 16.25
C GLY A 275 -25.33 -3.30 17.25
N ASN A 276 -25.50 -2.43 18.24
CA ASN A 276 -24.48 -2.04 19.22
C ASN A 276 -24.26 -3.01 20.38
N GLN A 277 -24.88 -4.19 20.38
CA GLN A 277 -25.07 -5.01 21.59
C GLN A 277 -23.75 -5.44 22.23
N ASN A 278 -22.64 -5.29 21.49
CA ASN A 278 -21.37 -5.92 21.76
C ASN A 278 -20.12 -5.08 21.42
N ILE A 279 -20.28 -3.91 20.77
CA ILE A 279 -19.17 -2.99 20.41
C ILE A 279 -18.97 -1.89 21.47
N GLY A 280 -19.88 -1.76 22.42
CA GLY A 280 -19.81 -0.76 23.48
C GLY A 280 -20.16 0.66 23.01
N ALA A 281 -19.83 1.66 23.83
CA ALA A 281 -20.32 3.04 23.68
C ALA A 281 -19.82 3.81 22.44
N GLY A 282 -18.90 3.25 21.66
CA GLY A 282 -18.32 3.88 20.47
C GLY A 282 -19.09 3.63 19.16
N TRP A 283 -20.08 2.73 19.17
CA TRP A 283 -20.87 2.44 17.97
C TRP A 283 -21.93 3.52 17.72
N SER A 284 -22.07 3.94 16.46
CA SER A 284 -23.15 4.80 15.99
C SER A 284 -23.58 4.36 14.60
N ALA A 285 -24.89 4.26 14.38
CA ALA A 285 -25.45 3.91 13.08
C ALA A 285 -25.02 4.89 11.97
N SER A 286 -24.84 6.18 12.31
CA SER A 286 -24.43 7.21 11.35
C SER A 286 -22.93 7.34 11.16
N ASN A 287 -22.11 6.70 12.00
CA ASN A 287 -20.66 6.72 11.86
C ASN A 287 -20.24 5.48 11.06
N PRO A 288 -19.61 5.60 9.88
CA PRO A 288 -19.17 4.42 9.14
C PRO A 288 -18.00 3.67 9.77
N GLU A 289 -17.30 4.30 10.72
CA GLU A 289 -16.15 3.69 11.39
C GLU A 289 -16.55 2.92 12.66
N ILE A 290 -15.98 1.74 12.81
CA ILE A 290 -16.19 0.85 13.96
C ILE A 290 -14.85 0.27 14.39
N THR A 291 -14.57 0.28 15.70
CA THR A 291 -13.45 -0.46 16.29
C THR A 291 -13.97 -1.72 16.98
N VAL A 292 -13.41 -2.87 16.66
CA VAL A 292 -13.81 -4.19 17.18
C VAL A 292 -12.59 -5.01 17.64
N ASP A 293 -12.80 -5.91 18.60
CA ASP A 293 -11.77 -6.83 19.09
C ASP A 293 -11.57 -7.97 18.08
N LEU A 294 -10.36 -8.10 17.54
CA LEU A 294 -10.06 -9.05 16.48
C LEU A 294 -10.13 -10.51 16.95
N ASP A 295 -9.66 -10.79 18.17
CA ASP A 295 -9.76 -12.15 18.76
C ASP A 295 -11.22 -12.59 18.85
N ARG A 296 -12.09 -11.67 19.26
CA ARG A 296 -13.52 -11.91 19.36
C ARG A 296 -14.12 -12.26 18.00
N LEU A 297 -13.85 -11.47 16.96
CA LEU A 297 -14.34 -11.76 15.60
C LEU A 297 -13.93 -13.16 15.13
N VAL A 298 -12.70 -13.57 15.43
CA VAL A 298 -12.18 -14.90 15.06
C VAL A 298 -12.88 -16.00 15.85
N ARG A 299 -12.98 -15.84 17.17
CA ARG A 299 -13.58 -16.83 18.08
C ARG A 299 -15.07 -17.03 17.83
N GLU A 300 -15.79 -15.94 17.59
CA GLU A 300 -17.24 -15.98 17.32
C GLU A 300 -17.53 -16.43 15.88
N GLY A 301 -16.55 -16.30 15.00
CA GLY A 301 -16.63 -16.74 13.61
C GLY A 301 -17.35 -15.75 12.73
N SER A 302 -17.00 -14.47 12.86
CA SER A 302 -17.33 -13.39 11.91
C SER A 302 -16.15 -13.07 10.99
N PHE A 303 -14.91 -13.13 11.49
CA PHE A 303 -13.73 -12.87 10.66
C PHE A 303 -13.55 -13.92 9.55
N ALA A 304 -13.45 -13.49 8.29
CA ALA A 304 -13.10 -14.37 7.17
C ALA A 304 -11.61 -14.23 6.79
N GLU A 305 -11.20 -13.04 6.33
CA GLU A 305 -9.82 -12.76 5.95
C GLU A 305 -9.50 -11.26 5.94
N PHE A 306 -8.21 -10.95 6.01
CA PHE A 306 -7.68 -9.67 5.53
C PHE A 306 -7.13 -9.85 4.11
N ASN A 307 -7.19 -8.81 3.28
CA ASN A 307 -6.40 -8.70 2.06
C ASN A 307 -5.48 -7.49 2.15
N ILE A 308 -4.18 -7.73 2.02
CA ILE A 308 -3.15 -6.69 1.99
C ILE A 308 -2.74 -6.46 0.54
N GLY A 309 -3.13 -5.31 -0.01
CA GLY A 309 -2.78 -4.93 -1.38
C GLY A 309 -1.31 -4.58 -1.58
N PRO A 310 -0.95 -4.10 -2.77
CA PRO A 310 0.45 -3.97 -3.16
C PRO A 310 1.18 -2.87 -2.38
N ALA A 311 2.51 -2.92 -2.43
CA ALA A 311 3.34 -1.83 -1.94
C ALA A 311 3.06 -0.53 -2.73
N PRO A 312 3.28 0.65 -2.11
CA PRO A 312 3.34 1.90 -2.85
C PRO A 312 4.27 1.78 -4.05
N ARG A 313 3.84 2.30 -5.20
CA ARG A 313 4.74 2.41 -6.36
C ARG A 313 5.88 3.33 -5.94
N ALA A 314 7.13 2.89 -6.11
CA ALA A 314 8.23 3.83 -6.17
C ALA A 314 7.88 4.84 -7.26
N GLN A 315 7.78 6.13 -6.93
CA GLN A 315 7.47 7.16 -7.91
C GLN A 315 8.53 7.09 -9.01
N MET A 316 8.20 6.45 -10.14
CA MET A 316 8.93 6.69 -11.37
C MET A 316 8.71 8.16 -11.68
N GLN A 317 9.78 8.94 -11.68
CA GLN A 317 9.77 10.29 -12.25
C GLN A 317 9.13 10.18 -13.63
N GLN A 318 7.90 10.68 -13.77
CA GLN A 318 7.30 10.85 -15.08
C GLN A 318 8.22 11.78 -15.89
N PRO A 319 8.64 11.39 -17.12
CA PRO A 319 9.16 12.35 -18.07
C PRO A 319 8.08 13.40 -18.30
N GLY A 320 8.43 14.67 -18.11
CA GLY A 320 7.49 15.79 -18.18
C GLY A 320 6.67 15.76 -19.47
N ALA A 321 5.37 16.02 -19.33
CA ALA A 321 4.49 16.30 -20.45
C ALA A 321 5.06 17.47 -21.29
N PRO A 322 5.05 17.39 -22.63
CA PRO A 322 5.39 18.55 -23.45
C PRO A 322 4.27 19.59 -23.31
N ALA A 323 4.70 20.82 -23.05
CA ALA A 323 3.84 21.98 -22.98
C ALA A 323 3.13 22.23 -24.33
N SER A 324 1.92 22.75 -24.21
CA SER A 324 0.97 23.08 -25.26
C SER A 324 1.57 23.86 -26.43
N GLU A 325 1.30 23.38 -27.66
CA GLU A 325 1.52 24.13 -28.89
C GLU A 325 0.39 25.14 -29.13
N GLN A 326 0.76 26.40 -29.36
CA GLN A 326 0.03 27.35 -30.20
C GLN A 326 1.04 28.20 -30.97
N GLY A 327 0.92 28.23 -32.30
CA GLY A 327 1.37 29.37 -33.12
C GLY A 327 2.31 29.08 -34.29
N ALA A 328 1.70 28.74 -35.43
CA ALA A 328 2.15 28.78 -36.83
C ALA A 328 3.48 29.46 -37.26
N SER A 329 4.23 28.67 -38.05
CA SER A 329 4.89 28.97 -39.35
C SER A 329 6.07 29.95 -39.45
N THR A 330 7.26 29.41 -39.78
CA THR A 330 7.99 29.73 -41.04
C THR A 330 9.12 28.73 -41.31
N GLN A 331 9.39 28.55 -42.60
CA GLN A 331 10.26 27.57 -43.25
C GLN A 331 11.78 27.77 -43.03
N SER A 332 12.51 26.65 -43.17
CA SER A 332 13.90 26.49 -43.64
C SER A 332 15.04 26.83 -42.65
N VAL A 333 15.80 25.81 -42.23
CA VAL A 333 17.16 25.46 -42.70
C VAL A 333 17.59 24.17 -41.98
N GLN A 334 17.97 23.13 -42.72
CA GLN A 334 18.67 21.95 -42.19
C GLN A 334 20.03 22.36 -41.60
N PRO A 335 20.39 21.96 -40.36
CA PRO A 335 21.77 21.88 -39.95
C PRO A 335 22.35 20.48 -40.25
N GLU A 336 23.60 20.50 -40.67
CA GLU A 336 24.49 19.36 -40.87
C GLU A 336 24.55 18.38 -39.67
N PRO A 337 24.99 17.12 -39.91
CA PRO A 337 25.08 16.09 -38.88
C PRO A 337 26.09 16.51 -37.81
N SER A 338 25.58 16.89 -36.64
CA SER A 338 26.38 17.14 -35.47
C SER A 338 26.89 15.82 -34.92
N LEU A 339 28.22 15.72 -34.78
CA LEU A 339 28.91 14.62 -34.10
C LEU A 339 28.28 14.33 -32.73
N PRO A 340 28.22 13.05 -32.30
CA PRO A 340 27.62 12.68 -31.03
C PRO A 340 28.35 13.39 -29.90
N THR A 341 27.62 14.26 -29.20
CA THR A 341 28.06 14.82 -27.93
C THR A 341 28.10 13.68 -26.92
N PRO A 342 29.16 13.52 -26.10
CA PRO A 342 29.19 12.47 -25.09
C PRO A 342 28.04 12.68 -24.10
N SER A 343 27.24 11.63 -23.89
CA SER A 343 26.25 11.57 -22.83
C SER A 343 26.89 12.00 -21.50
N PRO A 344 26.18 12.74 -20.62
CA PRO A 344 26.66 12.97 -19.27
C PRO A 344 26.96 11.61 -18.64
N ALA A 345 28.18 11.44 -18.14
CA ALA A 345 28.64 10.19 -17.56
C ALA A 345 27.60 9.65 -16.57
N GLU A 346 27.01 8.49 -16.90
CA GLU A 346 26.11 7.80 -15.99
C GLU A 346 26.84 7.63 -14.65
N THR A 347 26.20 8.14 -13.63
CA THR A 347 26.77 8.18 -12.30
C THR A 347 26.80 6.74 -11.76
N PRO A 348 27.98 6.17 -11.39
CA PRO A 348 28.07 4.74 -11.05
C PRO A 348 27.12 4.32 -9.93
N ALA A 349 26.45 3.18 -10.08
CA ALA A 349 25.62 2.58 -9.05
C ALA A 349 26.49 1.97 -7.94
N ILE A 350 25.97 1.77 -6.73
CA ILE A 350 26.77 1.21 -5.62
C ILE A 350 27.24 -0.23 -5.88
N THR A 351 26.56 -0.94 -6.77
CA THR A 351 26.96 -2.26 -7.29
C THR A 351 28.19 -2.19 -8.19
N ASP A 352 28.51 -1.02 -8.74
CA ASP A 352 29.67 -0.82 -9.59
C ASP A 352 30.93 -0.60 -8.76
N ARG A 353 32.02 -1.26 -9.15
CA ARG A 353 33.33 -1.14 -8.45
C ARG A 353 33.88 0.29 -8.42
N ALA A 354 33.46 1.14 -9.36
CA ALA A 354 33.85 2.54 -9.42
C ALA A 354 33.14 3.42 -8.37
N HIS A 355 32.12 2.91 -7.68
CA HIS A 355 31.42 3.67 -6.64
C HIS A 355 32.27 3.80 -5.38
N SER A 356 32.38 5.01 -4.82
CA SER A 356 33.17 5.26 -3.60
C SER A 356 32.68 4.48 -2.37
N GLY A 357 31.42 4.05 -2.36
CA GLY A 357 30.83 3.21 -1.32
C GLY A 357 30.89 1.70 -1.56
N HIS A 358 31.45 1.25 -2.70
CA HIS A 358 31.35 -0.14 -3.14
C HIS A 358 31.96 -1.14 -2.17
N GLU A 359 33.14 -0.86 -1.60
CA GLU A 359 33.78 -1.79 -0.66
C GLU A 359 32.93 -2.05 0.58
N ARG A 360 32.27 -1.01 1.09
CA ARG A 360 31.41 -1.14 2.27
C ARG A 360 30.11 -1.88 1.98
N PHE A 361 29.57 -1.68 0.79
CA PHE A 361 28.46 -2.47 0.27
C PHE A 361 28.83 -3.96 0.18
N GLN A 362 30.02 -4.29 -0.32
CA GLN A 362 30.51 -5.68 -0.38
C GLN A 362 30.71 -6.28 1.03
N GLN A 363 31.20 -5.50 1.99
CA GLN A 363 31.30 -5.93 3.39
C GLN A 363 29.92 -6.24 3.98
N ALA A 364 28.91 -5.40 3.72
CA ALA A 364 27.53 -5.62 4.18
C ALA A 364 26.93 -6.89 3.56
N LEU A 365 27.11 -7.12 2.25
CA LEU A 365 26.69 -8.36 1.57
C LEU A 365 27.30 -9.59 2.24
N ALA A 366 28.63 -9.63 2.34
CA ALA A 366 29.35 -10.75 2.93
C ALA A 366 29.01 -10.98 4.42
N ALA A 367 28.63 -9.93 5.13
CA ALA A 367 28.21 -9.99 6.52
C ALA A 367 26.79 -10.56 6.69
N ILE A 368 25.86 -10.19 5.79
CA ILE A 368 24.50 -10.73 5.75
C ILE A 368 24.53 -12.21 5.37
N GLU A 369 25.30 -12.59 4.36
CA GLU A 369 25.39 -13.97 3.88
C GLU A 369 26.01 -14.94 4.91
N ARG A 370 26.94 -14.46 5.75
CA ARG A 370 27.59 -15.26 6.80
C ARG A 370 26.89 -15.14 8.16
N SER A 371 25.74 -14.47 8.21
CA SER A 371 25.04 -14.23 9.46
C SER A 371 24.54 -15.53 10.09
N PRO A 372 24.75 -15.75 11.40
CA PRO A 372 24.26 -16.96 12.07
C PRO A 372 22.75 -16.95 12.34
N ASN A 373 22.08 -15.78 12.26
CA ASN A 373 20.65 -15.65 12.60
C ASN A 373 19.78 -15.02 11.50
N ILE A 374 20.35 -14.72 10.33
CA ILE A 374 19.58 -14.42 9.11
C ILE A 374 19.42 -15.74 8.35
N PRO A 375 18.20 -16.29 8.22
CA PRO A 375 17.99 -17.55 7.52
C PRO A 375 18.46 -17.46 6.06
N ALA A 376 19.10 -18.52 5.56
CA ALA A 376 19.44 -18.61 4.14
C ALA A 376 18.18 -18.44 3.28
N GLY A 377 18.21 -17.51 2.33
CA GLY A 377 17.06 -17.16 1.50
C GLY A 377 16.10 -16.12 2.07
N ALA A 378 16.32 -15.61 3.30
CA ALA A 378 15.50 -14.52 3.85
C ALA A 378 15.67 -13.20 3.07
N LEU A 379 16.84 -13.00 2.45
CA LEU A 379 17.14 -11.88 1.56
C LEU A 379 17.76 -12.45 0.29
N LEU A 380 17.14 -12.20 -0.87
CA LEU A 380 17.59 -12.71 -2.17
C LEU A 380 17.52 -11.61 -3.24
N GLY A 381 18.32 -11.76 -4.29
CA GLY A 381 18.30 -10.90 -5.47
C GLY A 381 18.42 -9.41 -5.13
N GLU A 382 17.52 -8.61 -5.68
CA GLU A 382 17.49 -7.16 -5.46
C GLU A 382 17.29 -6.79 -3.98
N ARG A 383 16.52 -7.59 -3.22
CA ARG A 383 16.28 -7.30 -1.80
C ARG A 383 17.54 -7.43 -0.96
N LEU A 384 18.40 -8.41 -1.27
CA LEU A 384 19.70 -8.56 -0.61
C LEU A 384 20.62 -7.37 -0.91
N GLN A 385 20.65 -6.91 -2.17
CA GLN A 385 21.43 -5.74 -2.56
C GLN A 385 20.91 -4.46 -1.88
N GLN A 386 19.60 -4.26 -1.82
CA GLN A 386 19.01 -3.13 -1.11
C GLN A 386 19.38 -3.15 0.38
N ALA A 387 19.21 -4.29 1.05
CA ALA A 387 19.54 -4.44 2.46
C ALA A 387 21.03 -4.17 2.74
N ALA A 388 21.92 -4.69 1.90
CA ALA A 388 23.35 -4.44 2.02
C ALA A 388 23.72 -2.96 1.79
N ALA A 389 23.08 -2.29 0.83
CA ALA A 389 23.33 -0.87 0.59
C ALA A 389 22.82 0.01 1.74
N ASN A 390 21.63 -0.27 2.26
CA ASN A 390 21.07 0.43 3.41
C ASN A 390 21.90 0.20 4.67
N LEU A 391 22.41 -1.03 4.87
CA LEU A 391 23.24 -1.37 6.01
C LEU A 391 24.62 -0.71 5.90
N ALA A 392 25.18 -0.64 4.69
CA ALA A 392 26.39 0.13 4.40
C ALA A 392 26.20 1.61 4.74
N TYR A 393 25.06 2.20 4.39
CA TYR A 393 24.74 3.58 4.76
C TYR A 393 24.62 3.77 6.28
N ALA A 394 23.85 2.91 6.96
CA ALA A 394 23.66 2.98 8.40
C ALA A 394 25.01 2.92 9.16
N SER A 395 25.94 2.10 8.68
CA SER A 395 27.30 1.99 9.23
C SER A 395 28.18 3.23 9.02
N LEU A 396 27.87 4.08 8.03
CA LEU A 396 28.60 5.32 7.74
C LEU A 396 27.99 6.54 8.44
N ALA A 397 26.66 6.58 8.52
CA ALA A 397 25.93 7.77 8.94
C ALA A 397 25.91 7.99 10.47
N GLY A 398 26.03 6.92 11.27
CA GLY A 398 26.01 7.04 12.74
C GLY A 398 24.70 7.63 13.30
N ALA A 399 23.56 7.41 12.61
CA ALA A 399 22.26 8.00 12.95
C ALA A 399 21.70 7.59 14.33
N GLN A 400 20.77 8.37 14.90
CA GLN A 400 20.11 8.06 16.18
C GLN A 400 19.28 6.77 16.12
N ARG A 401 19.33 5.96 17.17
CA ARG A 401 18.56 4.72 17.30
C ARG A 401 17.14 5.01 17.80
N PRO A 402 16.10 4.28 17.33
CA PRO A 402 14.71 4.46 17.77
C PRO A 402 14.47 4.25 19.27
N GLN A 403 15.30 3.45 19.95
CA GLN A 403 15.16 3.13 21.38
C GLN A 403 16.09 3.96 22.29
N GLY A 404 16.67 5.06 21.77
CA GLY A 404 17.68 5.85 22.46
C GLY A 404 19.11 5.35 22.20
N GLY A 405 20.06 6.28 22.12
CA GLY A 405 21.45 6.03 21.69
C GLY A 405 21.72 6.45 20.23
N GLN A 406 22.99 6.49 19.83
CA GLN A 406 23.39 6.73 18.44
C GLN A 406 23.99 5.46 17.84
N ASN A 407 23.75 5.23 16.55
CA ASN A 407 24.53 4.27 15.80
C ASN A 407 25.98 4.69 15.84
N GLU A 408 26.83 3.70 16.05
CA GLU A 408 28.25 3.95 15.98
C GLU A 408 28.65 3.98 14.50
N ARG A 409 29.47 4.97 14.15
CA ARG A 409 30.13 4.96 12.86
C ARG A 409 31.14 3.82 12.85
N LEU A 410 30.98 2.91 11.89
CA LEU A 410 31.86 1.76 11.71
C LEU A 410 32.96 2.11 10.71
N ASP A 411 34.15 1.59 10.91
CA ASP A 411 35.27 1.66 9.97
C ASP A 411 35.18 0.54 8.91
N ARG A 412 34.50 -0.55 9.27
CA ARG A 412 34.16 -1.69 8.40
C ARG A 412 32.98 -2.47 8.98
N ILE A 413 32.39 -3.37 8.21
CA ILE A 413 31.34 -4.29 8.68
C ILE A 413 31.95 -5.70 8.77
N ASP A 414 32.07 -6.23 9.99
CA ASP A 414 32.59 -7.57 10.27
C ASP A 414 31.47 -8.62 10.34
N PHE A 415 30.29 -8.25 10.86
CA PHE A 415 29.10 -9.10 10.93
C PHE A 415 27.80 -8.33 10.74
N ALA A 416 26.73 -9.07 10.37
CA ALA A 416 25.37 -8.57 10.33
C ALA A 416 24.42 -9.59 10.97
N VAL A 417 23.41 -9.13 11.72
CA VAL A 417 22.42 -9.98 12.39
C VAL A 417 21.04 -9.33 12.40
N PHE A 418 19.97 -10.11 12.49
CA PHE A 418 18.68 -9.55 12.94
C PHE A 418 18.74 -9.25 14.44
N ASN A 419 18.06 -8.19 14.86
CA ASN A 419 17.77 -8.00 16.29
C ASN A 419 16.73 -9.03 16.79
N ASN A 420 16.54 -9.11 18.11
CA ASN A 420 15.76 -10.19 18.74
C ASN A 420 14.30 -10.27 18.28
N ASP A 421 13.66 -9.13 18.03
CA ASP A 421 12.28 -9.02 17.54
C ASP A 421 12.19 -8.96 16.00
N ARG A 422 13.34 -9.05 15.30
CA ARG A 422 13.47 -8.90 13.84
C ARG A 422 12.96 -7.55 13.30
N SER A 423 12.85 -6.53 14.15
CA SER A 423 12.48 -5.17 13.76
C SER A 423 13.62 -4.39 13.05
N GLY A 424 14.80 -4.98 12.89
CA GLY A 424 15.89 -4.40 12.09
C GLY A 424 17.14 -5.28 11.94
N LEU A 425 18.05 -4.83 11.07
CA LEU A 425 19.38 -5.42 10.87
C LEU A 425 20.42 -4.64 11.68
N ILE A 426 21.34 -5.34 12.32
CA ILE A 426 22.47 -4.74 13.04
C ILE A 426 23.75 -5.10 12.30
N ALA A 427 24.51 -4.09 11.87
CA ALA A 427 25.89 -4.24 11.46
C ALA A 427 26.82 -4.05 12.66
N GLY A 428 27.90 -4.81 12.72
CA GLY A 428 28.90 -4.67 13.77
C GLY A 428 30.34 -4.67 13.26
N GLN A 429 31.21 -3.99 14.00
CA GLN A 429 32.67 -4.00 13.85
C GLN A 429 33.29 -4.66 15.10
N GLY A 430 34.08 -5.70 14.89
CA GLY A 430 34.58 -6.59 15.94
C GLY A 430 33.95 -7.99 15.88
N GLU A 431 34.17 -8.77 16.94
CA GLU A 431 33.60 -10.12 17.04
C GLU A 431 32.15 -10.08 17.54
N LEU A 432 31.28 -10.91 16.96
CA LEU A 432 29.89 -11.03 17.39
C LEU A 432 29.84 -11.53 18.85
N GLY A 433 29.11 -10.81 19.71
CA GLY A 433 29.01 -11.10 21.14
C GLY A 433 30.08 -10.44 22.01
N ASN A 434 31.06 -9.75 21.41
CA ASN A 434 32.02 -8.94 22.17
C ASN A 434 31.35 -7.63 22.63
N PRO A 435 31.36 -7.29 23.94
CA PRO A 435 30.74 -6.07 24.46
C PRO A 435 31.42 -4.77 23.98
N THR A 436 32.62 -4.84 23.41
CA THR A 436 33.32 -3.68 22.83
C THR A 436 33.12 -3.56 21.32
N ALA A 437 32.29 -4.42 20.70
CA ALA A 437 31.97 -4.32 19.28
C ALA A 437 31.14 -3.04 19.03
N LYS A 438 31.50 -2.28 17.99
CA LYS A 438 30.72 -1.10 17.60
C LYS A 438 29.51 -1.57 16.80
N LEU A 439 28.34 -0.98 17.05
CA LEU A 439 27.09 -1.42 16.41
C LEU A 439 26.36 -0.28 15.68
N ALA A 440 25.83 -0.60 14.49
CA ALA A 440 24.93 0.24 13.73
C ALA A 440 23.64 -0.51 13.41
N LEU A 441 22.50 0.01 13.89
CA LEU A 441 21.17 -0.52 13.64
C LEU A 441 20.57 0.12 12.38
N LEU A 442 20.12 -0.71 11.47
CA LEU A 442 19.24 -0.39 10.36
C LEU A 442 17.81 -0.89 10.70
N PRO A 443 16.88 -0.01 11.08
CA PRO A 443 15.49 -0.39 11.28
C PRO A 443 14.87 -0.99 10.01
N ALA A 444 14.01 -2.00 10.15
CA ALA A 444 13.34 -2.63 9.00
C ALA A 444 12.46 -1.63 8.22
N THR A 445 11.89 -0.64 8.91
CA THR A 445 11.17 0.49 8.28
C THR A 445 12.09 1.31 7.39
N GLN A 446 13.32 1.61 7.82
CA GLN A 446 14.30 2.33 7.01
C GLN A 446 14.83 1.47 5.86
N ASP A 447 15.05 0.17 6.10
CA ASP A 447 15.53 -0.78 5.09
C ASP A 447 14.51 -1.02 3.96
N SER A 448 13.21 -1.01 4.29
CA SER A 448 12.14 -1.14 3.31
C SER A 448 11.86 0.17 2.56
N ALA A 449 12.02 1.32 3.23
CA ALA A 449 11.74 2.64 2.65
C ALA A 449 12.85 3.17 1.73
N THR A 450 14.10 2.76 1.93
CA THR A 450 15.25 3.31 1.17
C THR A 450 15.61 2.39 0.02
N SER A 451 15.46 2.87 -1.22
CA SER A 451 15.80 2.09 -2.43
C SER A 451 17.32 1.95 -2.60
N LEU A 452 17.75 0.96 -3.41
CA LEU A 452 19.17 0.76 -3.73
C LEU A 452 19.82 2.03 -4.33
N ALA A 453 19.10 2.73 -5.20
CA ALA A 453 19.57 3.98 -5.80
C ALA A 453 19.67 5.13 -4.77
N GLN A 454 18.69 5.24 -3.87
CA GLN A 454 18.72 6.25 -2.80
C GLN A 454 19.86 5.98 -1.81
N ALA A 455 20.05 4.73 -1.39
CA ALA A 455 21.15 4.33 -0.53
C ALA A 455 22.52 4.62 -1.18
N SER A 456 22.66 4.31 -2.47
CA SER A 456 23.83 4.63 -3.28
C SER A 456 24.16 6.13 -3.23
N GLN A 457 23.15 6.98 -3.46
CA GLN A 457 23.30 8.43 -3.40
C GLN A 457 23.65 8.91 -1.98
N GLN A 458 22.96 8.42 -0.96
CA GLN A 458 23.18 8.80 0.44
C GLN A 458 24.61 8.45 0.91
N ILE A 459 25.11 7.28 0.53
CA ILE A 459 26.49 6.85 0.81
C ILE A 459 27.48 7.79 0.15
N ARG A 460 27.25 8.16 -1.12
CA ARG A 460 28.12 9.10 -1.82
C ARG A 460 28.12 10.47 -1.15
N SER A 461 26.95 11.01 -0.82
CA SER A 461 26.83 12.28 -0.12
C SER A 461 27.56 12.25 1.22
N THR A 462 27.43 11.15 1.98
CA THR A 462 28.08 10.98 3.28
C THR A 462 29.60 10.92 3.14
N LEU A 463 30.12 10.18 2.16
CA LEU A 463 31.56 10.07 1.90
C LEU A 463 32.13 11.37 1.35
N ALA A 464 31.39 12.11 0.52
CA ALA A 464 31.81 13.40 -0.02
C ALA A 464 31.90 14.50 1.05
N GLN A 465 31.17 14.36 2.17
CA GLN A 465 31.22 15.30 3.29
C GLN A 465 32.38 15.01 4.28
N GLN A 466 33.03 13.84 4.20
CA GLN A 466 34.10 13.45 5.13
C GLN A 466 35.43 14.23 5.00
N PRO A 467 35.85 14.76 3.83
CA PRO A 467 37.08 15.56 3.74
C PRO A 467 37.00 16.90 4.49
N ALA A 468 35.81 17.43 4.76
CA ALA A 468 35.65 18.78 5.34
C ALA A 468 35.84 18.83 6.87
N GLN A 469 35.79 17.70 7.58
CA GLN A 469 35.92 17.66 9.04
C GLN A 469 37.32 17.31 9.55
N ALA A 470 38.25 16.92 8.67
CA ALA A 470 39.61 16.55 9.06
C ALA A 470 40.60 17.74 9.19
N HIS A 471 40.18 18.97 8.84
CA HIS A 471 41.06 20.16 8.84
C HIS A 471 40.57 21.34 9.70
N GLY A 472 39.51 21.18 10.50
CA GLY A 472 38.97 22.23 11.37
C GLY A 472 39.48 22.23 12.82
N GLY A 473 40.64 21.63 13.09
CA GLY A 473 41.18 21.45 14.44
C GLY A 473 42.36 22.37 14.77
N GLU A 474 42.23 23.69 14.63
CA GLU A 474 43.17 24.62 15.25
C GLU A 474 42.87 24.73 16.75
N ARG A 475 43.90 24.38 17.54
CA ARG A 475 43.91 24.35 19.00
C ARG A 475 43.66 25.75 19.58
N THR A 476 42.56 25.91 20.31
CA THR A 476 42.44 26.96 21.32
C THR A 476 42.95 26.42 22.66
N PRO A 477 43.87 27.09 23.36
CA PRO A 477 44.45 26.58 24.61
C PRO A 477 43.43 26.64 25.77
N PRO A 478 43.51 25.72 26.76
CA PRO A 478 42.54 25.66 27.84
C PRO A 478 42.77 26.75 28.89
N ALA A 479 41.68 27.39 29.31
CA ALA A 479 41.63 28.23 30.51
C ALA A 479 41.63 27.34 31.78
N PRO A 480 42.17 27.83 32.92
CA PRO A 480 42.40 27.00 34.10
C PRO A 480 41.10 26.67 34.83
N MET A 481 41.00 25.42 35.29
CA MET A 481 39.92 24.91 36.15
C MET A 481 39.91 25.63 37.50
N GLN A 482 38.72 26.01 37.92
CA GLN A 482 38.41 26.53 39.25
C GLN A 482 37.94 25.35 40.13
N ASP A 483 38.56 25.22 41.29
CA ASP A 483 38.35 24.16 42.29
C ASP A 483 36.91 24.12 42.83
N ASP A 484 36.41 22.90 43.09
CA ASP A 484 35.26 22.65 43.96
C ASP A 484 35.70 21.89 45.23
N PRO A 485 35.02 22.10 46.38
CA PRO A 485 35.59 21.83 47.70
C PRO A 485 35.38 20.39 48.23
N ALA A 486 36.31 20.01 49.11
CA ALA A 486 36.44 18.70 49.73
C ALA A 486 35.33 18.30 50.72
N PHE A 487 34.98 17.00 50.71
CA PHE A 487 34.19 16.32 51.73
C PHE A 487 34.99 16.08 53.02
N LYS A 488 34.41 16.46 54.17
CA LYS A 488 34.86 16.08 55.52
C LYS A 488 34.34 14.69 55.89
N ALA A 489 35.23 13.84 56.40
CA ALA A 489 34.89 12.59 57.10
C ALA A 489 34.45 12.87 58.56
N PRO A 490 33.61 12.02 59.18
CA PRO A 490 33.31 12.10 60.60
C PRO A 490 34.28 11.24 61.42
N ALA A 491 34.56 11.72 62.63
CA ALA A 491 35.37 11.04 63.63
C ALA A 491 34.53 10.08 64.50
N ARG A 492 34.98 8.84 64.64
CA ARG A 492 35.44 8.26 65.91
C ARG A 492 36.05 6.88 65.71
#